data_AF-A0A178CQV0-F1
#
_entry.id   AF-A0A178CQV0-F1
#
_cell.length_a   1.000
_cell.length_b   1.000
_cell.length_c   1.000
_cell.angle_alpha   90.00
_cell.angle_beta   90.00
_cell.angle_gamma   90.00
#
_symmetry.space_group_name_H-M   'P 1'
#
loop_
_entity.id
_entity.type
_entity.pdbx_description
1 polymer ?
#
loop_
_entity_poly.entity_id
_entity_poly.type
_entity_poly.pdbx_seq_one_letter_code
_entity_poly.pdbx_strand_id
1 'polypeptide(L)'
;MFIGLGVINFVACALTGVGLIYVIDSYYSVAPEAVLLVNGLKSIFAFGFSYAIVPWITLSGYAKAFGAMGGIVLAIELCAIPFLIWGKEIRHWTSNNLRVVSW
;
A
#
# COMPACT_ATOMS: atom_id res chain seq x y z
N MET A 1 2.98 6.46 -25.22
CA MET A 1 3.93 5.97 -24.18
C MET A 1 4.12 6.97 -23.05
N PHE A 2 4.45 8.24 -23.32
CA PHE A 2 4.71 9.27 -22.30
C PHE A 2 3.56 9.49 -21.29
N ILE A 3 2.32 9.58 -21.78
CA ILE A 3 1.15 9.80 -20.92
C ILE A 3 0.95 8.62 -19.95
N GLY A 4 1.10 7.38 -20.43
CA GLY A 4 0.94 6.18 -19.59
C GLY A 4 2.00 6.08 -18.49
N LEU A 5 3.27 6.35 -18.82
CA LEU A 5 4.35 6.41 -17.85
C LEU A 5 4.16 7.55 -16.83
N GLY A 6 3.66 8.70 -17.29
CA GLY A 6 3.33 9.83 -16.43
C GLY A 6 2.25 9.48 -15.40
N VAL A 7 1.15 8.85 -15.83
CA VAL A 7 0.06 8.45 -14.94
C VAL A 7 0.52 7.41 -13.90
N ILE A 8 1.31 6.42 -14.31
CA ILE A 8 1.82 5.38 -13.38
C ILE A 8 2.71 5.99 -12.30
N ASN A 9 3.64 6.87 -12.67
CA ASN A 9 4.52 7.51 -11.70
C ASN A 9 3.75 8.47 -10.78
N PHE A 10 2.79 9.21 -11.31
CA PHE A 10 1.96 10.10 -10.51
C PHE A 10 1.17 9.33 -9.44
N VAL A 11 0.49 8.25 -9.84
CA VAL A 11 -0.27 7.40 -8.91
C VAL A 11 0.65 6.77 -7.86
N ALA A 12 1.80 6.23 -8.27
CA ALA A 12 2.76 5.63 -7.34
C ALA A 12 3.30 6.63 -6.30
N CYS A 13 3.65 7.85 -6.72
CA CYS A 13 4.10 8.90 -5.81
C CYS A 13 3.00 9.37 -4.87
N ALA A 14 1.79 9.61 -5.38
CA ALA A 14 0.66 10.08 -4.58
C ALA A 14 0.27 9.07 -3.49
N LEU A 15 0.12 7.79 -3.85
CA LEU A 15 -0.26 6.73 -2.93
C LEU A 15 0.79 6.51 -1.84
N THR A 16 2.08 6.45 -2.23
CA THR A 16 3.17 6.25 -1.26
C THR A 16 3.29 7.43 -0.32
N GLY A 17 3.16 8.66 -0.82
CA GLY A 17 3.23 9.87 0.00
C GLY A 17 2.10 9.95 1.03
N VAL A 18 0.86 9.76 0.59
CA VAL A 18 -0.31 9.80 1.48
C VAL A 18 -0.27 8.67 2.52
N GLY A 19 0.09 7.45 2.10
CA GLY A 19 0.19 6.30 3.00
C GLY A 19 1.23 6.49 4.10
N LEU A 20 2.40 7.04 3.78
CA LEU A 20 3.46 7.27 4.77
C LEU A 20 3.09 8.38 5.77
N ILE A 21 2.53 9.49 5.29
CA ILE A 21 2.06 10.57 6.18
C ILE A 21 0.99 10.05 7.14
N TYR A 22 0.06 9.23 6.63
CA TYR A 22 -0.98 8.61 7.47
C TYR A 22 -0.42 7.71 8.57
N VAL A 23 0.63 6.93 8.28
CA VAL A 23 1.31 6.08 9.27
C VAL A 23 2.00 6.92 10.34
N ILE A 24 2.68 8.01 9.94
CA ILE A 24 3.35 8.93 10.86
C ILE A 24 2.34 9.63 11.77
N ASP A 25 1.22 10.10 11.23
CA ASP A 25 0.16 10.79 11.99
C ASP A 25 -0.59 9.86 12.96
N SER A 26 -0.58 8.55 12.69
CA SER A 26 -1.21 7.54 13.55
C SER A 26 -0.30 7.07 14.69
N TYR A 27 1.02 7.03 14.46
CA TYR A 27 2.01 6.48 15.39
C TYR A 27 3.21 7.42 15.56
N TYR A 28 2.97 8.65 16.04
CA TYR A 28 4.01 9.68 16.14
C TYR A 28 5.24 9.26 16.97
N SER A 29 5.03 8.49 18.06
CA SER A 29 6.13 8.06 18.95
C SER A 29 7.00 6.94 18.40
N VAL A 30 6.52 6.17 17.41
CA VAL A 30 7.22 5.05 16.76
C VAL A 30 7.19 5.19 15.23
N ALA A 31 7.13 6.44 14.77
CA ALA A 31 7.04 6.78 13.37
C ALA A 31 8.19 6.21 12.52
N PRO A 32 9.48 6.28 12.94
CA PRO A 32 10.56 5.75 12.11
C PRO A 32 10.50 4.22 12.00
N GLU A 33 10.21 3.49 13.08
CA GLU A 33 10.08 2.03 13.04
C GLU A 33 8.88 1.59 12.19
N ALA A 34 7.75 2.28 12.30
CA ALA A 34 6.56 1.98 11.50
C ALA A 34 6.80 2.21 10.01
N VAL A 35 7.46 3.32 9.64
CA VAL A 35 7.81 3.63 8.25
C VAL A 35 8.78 2.61 7.67
N LEU A 36 9.78 2.17 8.45
CA LEU A 36 10.71 1.12 8.04
C LEU A 36 9.99 -0.20 7.78
N LEU A 37 9.08 -0.59 8.67
CA LEU A 37 8.34 -1.83 8.55
C LEU A 37 7.42 -1.84 7.31
N VAL A 38 6.74 -0.72 7.04
CA VAL A 38 5.90 -0.55 5.83
C VAL A 38 6.73 -0.63 4.56
N ASN A 39 7.88 0.05 4.50
CA ASN A 39 8.77 0.00 3.33
C ASN A 39 9.43 -1.38 3.15
N GLY A 40 9.76 -2.05 4.25
CA GLY A 40 10.28 -3.42 4.26
C GLY A 40 9.27 -4.40 3.69
N LEU A 41 8.02 -4.37 4.19
CA LEU A 41 6.92 -5.18 3.67
C LEU A 41 6.68 -4.92 2.18
N LYS A 42 6.66 -3.65 1.76
CA LYS A 42 6.52 -3.27 0.35
C LYS A 42 7.56 -3.98 -0.53
N SER A 43 8.81 -4.02 -0.07
CA SER A 43 9.92 -4.63 -0.81
C SER A 43 9.82 -6.15 -0.85
N ILE A 44 9.36 -6.78 0.24
CA ILE A 44 9.10 -8.23 0.29
C ILE A 44 7.99 -8.62 -0.67
N PHE A 45 6.88 -7.87 -0.69
CA PHE A 45 5.79 -8.11 -1.64
C PHE A 45 6.26 -7.91 -3.08
N ALA A 46 7.02 -6.85 -3.36
CA ALA A 46 7.58 -6.61 -4.70
C ALA A 46 8.50 -7.76 -5.15
N PHE A 47 9.32 -8.29 -4.24
CA PHE A 47 10.17 -9.43 -4.50
C PHE A 47 9.35 -10.69 -4.78
N GLY A 48 8.39 -11.04 -3.91
CA GLY A 48 7.53 -12.21 -4.10
C GLY A 48 6.71 -12.15 -5.40
N PHE A 49 6.21 -10.96 -5.73
CA PHE A 49 5.46 -10.74 -6.96
C PHE A 49 6.33 -10.90 -8.22
N SER A 50 7.60 -10.50 -8.16
CA SER A 50 8.56 -10.69 -9.25
C SER A 50 8.78 -12.17 -9.60
N TYR A 51 8.68 -13.08 -8.63
CA TYR A 51 8.72 -14.52 -8.90
C TYR A 51 7.40 -15.08 -9.40
N ALA A 52 6.27 -14.53 -8.96
CA ALA A 52 4.94 -14.98 -9.36
C ALA A 52 4.54 -14.56 -10.78
N ILE A 53 5.07 -13.44 -11.29
CA ILE A 53 4.66 -12.86 -12.57
C ILE A 53 5.09 -13.71 -13.78
N VAL A 54 6.31 -14.26 -13.75
CA VAL A 54 6.91 -15.03 -14.85
C VAL A 54 6.10 -16.30 -15.17
N PRO A 55 5.77 -17.19 -14.20
CA PRO A 55 4.93 -18.36 -14.50
C PRO A 55 3.50 -17.97 -14.89
N TRP A 56 2.96 -16.88 -14.32
CA TRP A 56 1.60 -16.43 -14.60
C TRP A 56 1.43 -15.93 -16.04
N ILE A 57 2.40 -15.16 -16.53
CA ILE A 57 2.45 -14.70 -17.93
C ILE A 57 2.58 -15.89 -18.89
N THR A 58 3.38 -16.89 -18.51
CA THR A 58 3.63 -18.08 -19.35
C THR A 58 2.36 -18.94 -19.51
N LEU A 59 1.52 -19.02 -18.48
CA LEU A 59 0.29 -19.82 -18.51
C LEU A 59 -0.91 -19.12 -19.18
N SER A 60 -1.08 -17.81 -18.96
CA SER A 60 -2.31 -17.07 -19.31
C SER A 60 -2.16 -16.10 -20.48
N GLY A 61 -0.92 -15.87 -20.94
CA GLY A 61 -0.58 -14.88 -21.95
C GLY A 61 -0.54 -13.45 -21.41
N TYR A 62 0.27 -12.60 -22.05
CA TYR A 62 0.54 -11.22 -21.63
C TYR A 62 -0.74 -10.39 -21.45
N ALA A 63 -1.65 -10.40 -22.42
CA ALA A 63 -2.83 -9.51 -22.39
C ALA A 63 -3.78 -9.79 -21.20
N LYS A 64 -4.01 -11.06 -20.86
CA LYS A 64 -4.91 -11.44 -19.76
C LYS A 64 -4.25 -11.30 -18.39
N ALA A 65 -2.96 -11.64 -18.28
CA ALA A 65 -2.22 -11.52 -17.02
C ALA A 65 -2.08 -10.06 -16.58
N PHE A 66 -1.65 -9.17 -17.47
CA PHE A 66 -1.54 -7.74 -17.15
C PHE A 66 -2.90 -7.07 -16.89
N GLY A 67 -3.94 -7.49 -17.61
CA GLY A 67 -5.31 -7.02 -17.36
C GLY A 67 -5.84 -7.41 -15.97
N ALA A 68 -5.65 -8.68 -15.58
CA ALA A 68 -6.04 -9.16 -14.25
C ALA A 68 -5.23 -8.50 -13.13
N MET A 69 -3.92 -8.33 -13.30
CA MET A 69 -3.06 -7.65 -12.32
C MET A 69 -3.46 -6.19 -12.14
N GLY A 70 -3.68 -5.45 -13.23
CA GLY A 70 -4.13 -4.07 -13.16
C GLY A 70 -5.47 -3.94 -12.45
N GLY A 71 -6.40 -4.87 -12.68
CA GLY A 71 -7.69 -4.93 -11.98
C GLY A 71 -7.56 -5.20 -10.48
N ILE A 72 -6.71 -6.16 -10.09
CA ILE A 72 -6.47 -6.50 -8.67
C ILE A 72 -5.83 -5.32 -7.93
N VAL A 73 -4.82 -4.68 -8.53
CA VAL A 73 -4.18 -3.50 -7.94
C VAL A 73 -5.19 -2.38 -7.79
N LEU A 74 -5.97 -2.05 -8.82
CA LEU A 74 -7.01 -1.03 -8.72
C LEU A 74 -8.07 -1.36 -7.66
N ALA A 75 -8.47 -2.62 -7.52
CA ALA A 75 -9.45 -3.02 -6.50
C ALA A 75 -8.89 -2.85 -5.08
N ILE A 76 -7.63 -3.22 -4.84
CA ILE A 76 -6.98 -3.06 -3.54
C ILE A 76 -6.81 -1.58 -3.19
N GLU A 77 -6.37 -0.76 -4.14
CA GLU A 77 -6.21 0.69 -3.94
C GLU A 77 -7.56 1.39 -3.70
N LEU A 78 -8.62 0.98 -4.40
CA LEU A 78 -9.97 1.49 -4.15
C LEU A 78 -10.51 1.06 -2.78
N CYS A 79 -10.17 -0.14 -2.30
CA CYS A 79 -10.50 -0.60 -0.95
C CYS A 79 -9.69 0.12 0.15
N ALA A 80 -8.53 0.70 -0.17
CA ALA A 80 -7.75 1.51 0.78
C ALA A 80 -8.41 2.88 1.08
N ILE A 81 -9.11 3.46 0.11
CA ILE A 81 -9.84 4.74 0.26
C ILE A 81 -10.88 4.74 1.39
N PRO A 82 -11.84 3.78 1.47
CA PRO A 82 -12.79 3.72 2.57
C PRO A 82 -12.10 3.43 3.90
N PHE A 83 -10.99 2.68 3.90
CA PHE A 83 -10.18 2.44 5.09
C PHE A 83 -9.57 3.73 5.68
N LEU A 84 -9.19 4.70 4.82
CA LEU A 84 -8.72 6.02 5.26
C LEU A 84 -9.83 6.87 5.89
N ILE A 85 -11.07 6.75 5.39
CA ILE A 85 -12.23 7.50 5.92
C ILE A 85 -12.71 6.89 7.24
N TRP A 86 -12.76 5.56 7.36
CA TRP A 86 -13.15 4.84 8.57
C TRP A 86 -12.04 4.68 9.61
N GLY A 87 -10.80 5.07 9.30
CA GLY A 87 -9.67 5.01 10.23
C GLY A 87 -9.87 5.80 11.53
N LYS A 88 -10.80 6.78 11.56
CA LYS A 88 -11.17 7.50 12.78
C LYS A 88 -11.75 6.58 13.86
N GLU A 89 -12.54 5.57 13.49
CA GLU A 89 -13.11 4.60 14.44
C GLU A 89 -12.04 3.68 15.04
N ILE A 90 -11.08 3.23 14.22
CA ILE A 90 -9.98 2.37 14.68
C ILE A 90 -9.06 3.14 15.64
N ARG A 91 -8.86 4.45 15.42
CA ARG A 91 -8.08 5.32 16.32
C ARG A 91 -8.73 5.50 17.69
N HIS A 92 -10.07 5.58 17.76
CA HIS A 92 -10.79 5.62 19.04
C HIS A 92 -10.69 4.29 19.81
N TRP A 93 -10.63 3.16 19.10
CA TRP A 93 -10.48 1.84 19.72
C TRP A 93 -9.05 1.60 20.23
N THR A 94 -8.04 1.97 19.44
CA THR A 94 -6.61 1.85 19.81
C THR A 94 -6.22 2.78 20.96
N SER A 95 -6.74 4.03 20.98
CA SER A 95 -6.48 4.99 22.06
C SER A 95 -7.07 4.55 23.41
N ASN A 96 -8.11 3.71 23.43
CA ASN A 96 -8.75 3.26 24.66
C ASN A 96 -8.05 2.01 25.25
N ASN A 97 -7.38 1.20 24.43
CA ASN A 97 -6.83 -0.09 24.86
C ASN A 97 -5.30 -0.11 25.07
N LEU A 98 -4.53 0.79 24.43
CA LEU A 98 -3.06 0.82 24.57
C LEU A 98 -2.58 2.04 25.39
N ARG A 99 -2.65 1.91 26.73
CA ARG A 99 -2.01 2.82 27.71
C ARG A 99 -0.47 2.64 27.76
N VAL A 100 0.21 2.45 26.62
CA VAL A 100 1.66 2.15 26.60
C VAL A 100 2.52 3.37 26.25
N VAL A 101 1.91 4.48 25.81
CA VAL A 101 2.64 5.75 25.62
C VAL A 101 2.22 6.73 26.73
N SER A 102 2.63 6.41 27.95
CA SER A 102 2.80 7.41 29.01
C SER A 102 4.29 7.55 29.28
N TRP A 103 4.97 8.41 28.52
CA TRP A 103 6.13 9.22 28.91
C TRP A 103 6.34 10.31 27.87
#